data_AF-A0A955YTH5-F1
#
_entry.id   AF-A0A955YTH5-F1
#
_cell.length_a   1.000
_cell.length_b   1.000
_cell.length_c   1.000
_cell.angle_alpha   90.00
_cell.angle_beta   90.00
_cell.angle_gamma   90.00
#
_symmetry.space_group_name_H-M   'P 1'
#
loop_
_entity.id
_entity.type
_entity.pdbx_description
1 polymer ?
#
loop_
_entity_poly.entity_id
_entity_poly.type
_entity_poly.pdbx_seq_one_letter_code
_entity_poly.pdbx_strand_id
1 'polypeptide(L)'
;GPTPPLFPDAELGGLVPKDQREVYDAEQVVARLVDQSLFWEVMPDLGQEMICGVGRLGGLYAGIIINRQGLIDDPDKPGTKRPSGVLYRDGIAKISAFSRACDADGIPLIWLQDISGFDIGTDAERQGLLAYGSSLIYTNSTNETPMFTVLLRKASGAGYYAMSGLPYDPALQLSTPIARQSVMEGRTLAIATYNTKLDDDFAIVTQDPEERAEIEKGMIDVERRIEGDMDPYVAARQMDTDEIVAFGEIRERLSALVEMSYQATGYRRMKNPRIWSLHDLATLTRGRRAPMEAADAPTPSKAKAIADLGPGLFFRAPTSGRFYARPSPDAEPFVVPGQRIRKGDPAGLLEVMKTFNRLSITGDDLPDTLVVKRVIPDDGTDVDEGDPLLEFETP
;
A
#
# COMPACT_ATOMS: atom_id res chain seq x y z
N GLY A 1 4.34 24.67 -30.16
CA GLY A 1 3.35 25.56 -29.54
C GLY A 1 2.33 24.72 -28.79
N PRO A 2 1.41 25.35 -28.03
CA PRO A 2 0.30 24.64 -27.39
C PRO A 2 -0.50 23.88 -28.44
N THR A 3 -0.85 22.63 -28.14
CA THR A 3 -1.60 21.80 -29.08
C THR A 3 -2.65 20.98 -28.32
N PRO A 4 -3.89 20.85 -28.81
CA PRO A 4 -4.88 20.04 -28.13
C PRO A 4 -4.45 18.56 -28.05
N PRO A 5 -5.00 17.77 -27.11
CA PRO A 5 -4.88 16.32 -27.11
C PRO A 5 -5.55 15.74 -28.37
N LEU A 6 -5.20 14.50 -28.73
CA LEU A 6 -5.85 13.80 -29.85
C LEU A 6 -7.28 13.36 -29.52
N PHE A 7 -7.60 13.24 -28.22
CA PHE A 7 -8.91 12.84 -27.72
C PHE A 7 -9.55 13.99 -26.93
N PRO A 8 -10.87 14.23 -27.07
CA PRO A 8 -11.57 15.27 -26.31
C PRO A 8 -11.53 15.02 -24.80
N ASP A 9 -11.22 16.05 -24.03
CA ASP A 9 -11.27 16.06 -22.56
C ASP A 9 -12.69 15.91 -21.99
N ALA A 10 -13.71 16.36 -22.73
CA ALA A 10 -15.12 16.14 -22.39
C ALA A 10 -15.49 14.64 -22.21
N GLU A 11 -14.73 13.72 -22.80
CA GLU A 11 -14.95 12.26 -22.64
C GLU A 11 -14.51 11.73 -21.27
N LEU A 12 -13.72 12.50 -20.49
CA LEU A 12 -13.22 12.07 -19.18
C LEU A 12 -14.35 11.66 -18.22
N GLY A 13 -15.49 12.37 -18.26
CA GLY A 13 -16.65 12.05 -17.42
C GLY A 13 -17.35 10.73 -17.78
N GLY A 14 -17.11 10.20 -18.99
CA GLY A 14 -17.57 8.87 -19.40
C GLY A 14 -16.54 7.76 -19.16
N LEU A 15 -15.27 8.11 -18.97
CA LEU A 15 -14.18 7.16 -18.72
C LEU A 15 -14.04 6.81 -17.24
N VAL A 16 -14.19 7.81 -16.36
CA VAL A 16 -14.01 7.64 -14.92
C VAL A 16 -15.37 7.27 -14.31
N PRO A 17 -15.58 6.00 -13.91
CA PRO A 17 -16.90 5.54 -13.48
C PRO A 17 -17.25 6.10 -12.09
N LYS A 18 -18.55 6.30 -11.87
CA LYS A 18 -19.08 6.78 -10.59
C LYS A 18 -19.02 5.71 -9.50
N ASP A 19 -19.19 4.44 -9.88
CA ASP A 19 -19.05 3.32 -8.95
C ASP A 19 -17.56 3.12 -8.63
N GLN A 20 -17.23 3.23 -7.35
CA GLN A 20 -15.85 3.18 -6.87
C GLN A 20 -15.21 1.77 -6.98
N ARG A 21 -16.03 0.75 -7.24
CA ARG A 21 -15.58 -0.63 -7.47
C ARG A 21 -15.21 -0.88 -8.92
N GLU A 22 -15.68 -0.03 -9.83
CA GLU A 22 -15.35 -0.13 -11.24
C GLU A 22 -13.96 0.45 -11.53
N VAL A 23 -13.30 -0.15 -12.50
CA VAL A 23 -11.95 0.16 -12.92
C VAL A 23 -11.98 0.94 -14.23
N TYR A 24 -10.96 1.73 -14.49
CA TYR A 24 -10.77 2.44 -15.75
C TYR A 24 -9.29 2.46 -16.12
N ASP A 25 -9.04 2.78 -17.38
CA ASP A 25 -7.70 2.92 -17.95
C ASP A 25 -7.15 4.33 -17.62
N ALA A 26 -6.10 4.38 -16.80
CA ALA A 26 -5.47 5.62 -16.36
C ALA A 26 -4.73 6.32 -17.51
N GLU A 27 -4.19 5.55 -18.46
CA GLU A 27 -3.57 6.04 -19.68
C GLU A 27 -4.58 6.81 -20.54
N GLN A 28 -5.86 6.39 -20.58
CA GLN A 28 -6.92 7.15 -21.27
C GLN A 28 -7.20 8.51 -20.64
N VAL A 29 -7.04 8.64 -19.31
CA VAL A 29 -7.14 9.92 -18.62
C VAL A 29 -5.97 10.80 -19.03
N VAL A 30 -4.73 10.31 -18.91
CA VAL A 30 -3.53 11.07 -19.29
C VAL A 30 -3.56 11.50 -20.75
N ALA A 31 -4.00 10.62 -21.66
CA ALA A 31 -4.08 10.90 -23.09
C ALA A 31 -5.03 12.07 -23.43
N ARG A 32 -6.04 12.34 -22.59
CA ARG A 32 -6.97 13.48 -22.75
C ARG A 32 -6.50 14.74 -22.02
N LEU A 33 -5.48 14.63 -21.18
CA LEU A 33 -4.92 15.75 -20.44
C LEU A 33 -3.69 16.35 -21.09
N VAL A 34 -2.90 15.61 -21.87
CA VAL A 34 -1.63 16.10 -22.43
C VAL A 34 -1.73 16.48 -23.90
N ASP A 35 -0.95 17.48 -24.30
CA ASP A 35 -0.85 17.97 -25.67
C ASP A 35 -0.49 16.82 -26.63
N GLN A 36 -1.22 16.72 -27.74
CA GLN A 36 -1.08 15.64 -28.74
C GLN A 36 -1.22 14.22 -28.17
N SER A 37 -1.75 14.06 -26.95
CA SER A 37 -1.79 12.79 -26.24
C SER A 37 -0.40 12.12 -26.13
N LEU A 38 0.67 12.92 -26.19
CA LEU A 38 2.05 12.46 -26.10
C LEU A 38 2.51 12.52 -24.64
N PHE A 39 2.73 11.34 -24.06
CA PHE A 39 3.20 11.17 -22.71
C PHE A 39 4.41 10.25 -22.67
N TRP A 40 5.47 10.67 -21.98
CA TRP A 40 6.63 9.84 -21.74
C TRP A 40 6.50 9.23 -20.34
N GLU A 41 6.01 7.98 -20.26
CA GLU A 41 6.06 7.22 -19.02
C GLU A 41 7.50 6.81 -18.68
N VAL A 42 7.89 7.09 -17.44
CA VAL A 42 9.19 6.77 -16.87
C VAL A 42 9.07 5.47 -16.09
N MET A 43 9.97 4.52 -16.36
CA MET A 43 9.99 3.19 -15.73
C MET A 43 8.62 2.48 -15.78
N PRO A 44 8.05 2.25 -16.98
CA PRO A 44 6.73 1.61 -17.10
C PRO A 44 6.68 0.20 -16.49
N ASP A 45 7.82 -0.50 -16.47
CA ASP A 45 7.90 -1.88 -15.98
C ASP A 45 8.09 -2.00 -14.45
N LEU A 46 8.31 -0.88 -13.73
CA LEU A 46 8.52 -0.85 -12.27
C LEU A 46 7.35 -0.15 -11.59
N GLY A 47 6.90 -0.69 -10.45
CA GLY A 47 5.81 -0.09 -9.67
C GLY A 47 4.58 0.16 -10.54
N GLN A 48 4.10 -0.88 -11.22
CA GLN A 48 3.10 -0.77 -12.28
C GLN A 48 1.77 -0.20 -11.79
N GLU A 49 1.51 -0.21 -10.49
CA GLU A 49 0.35 0.46 -9.89
C GLU A 49 0.37 1.99 -10.07
N MET A 50 1.52 2.56 -10.39
CA MET A 50 1.70 3.99 -10.62
C MET A 50 2.21 4.26 -12.04
N ILE A 51 1.59 5.24 -12.68
CA ILE A 51 2.14 5.91 -13.86
C ILE A 51 2.86 7.17 -13.35
N CYS A 52 4.11 7.34 -13.76
CA CYS A 52 4.89 8.54 -13.54
C CYS A 52 5.53 8.93 -14.86
N GLY A 53 5.43 10.18 -15.27
CA GLY A 53 6.00 10.58 -16.55
C GLY A 53 5.80 12.04 -16.89
N VAL A 54 6.38 12.45 -18.01
CA VAL A 54 6.37 13.84 -18.46
C VAL A 54 5.49 13.99 -19.68
N GLY A 55 4.58 14.95 -19.61
CA GLY A 55 3.75 15.40 -20.74
C GLY A 55 3.92 16.89 -20.97
N ARG A 56 3.12 17.43 -21.90
CA ARG A 56 2.95 18.87 -22.04
C ARG A 56 1.50 19.28 -21.81
N LEU A 57 1.28 20.41 -21.15
CA LEU A 57 0.01 21.10 -21.10
C LEU A 57 0.22 22.54 -21.55
N GLY A 58 -0.54 23.00 -22.54
CA GLY A 58 -0.37 24.35 -23.09
C GLY A 58 1.03 24.58 -23.69
N GLY A 59 1.68 23.53 -24.19
CA GLY A 59 3.03 23.58 -24.75
C GLY A 59 4.17 23.57 -23.72
N LEU A 60 3.86 23.55 -22.42
CA LEU A 60 4.81 23.58 -21.32
C LEU A 60 4.93 22.20 -20.66
N TYR A 61 6.10 21.86 -20.13
CA TYR A 61 6.33 20.55 -19.53
C TYR A 61 5.66 20.44 -18.16
N ALA A 62 5.09 19.27 -17.87
CA ALA A 62 4.57 18.94 -16.54
C ALA A 62 4.85 17.46 -16.24
N GLY A 63 5.23 17.17 -15.00
CA GLY A 63 5.28 15.82 -14.49
C GLY A 63 3.90 15.39 -14.03
N ILE A 64 3.45 14.21 -14.43
CA ILE A 64 2.13 13.66 -14.07
C ILE A 64 2.34 12.34 -13.35
N ILE A 65 1.67 12.20 -12.21
CA ILE A 65 1.61 10.98 -11.41
C ILE A 65 0.14 10.58 -11.28
N ILE A 66 -0.22 9.36 -11.70
CA ILE A 66 -1.59 8.84 -11.61
C ILE A 66 -1.60 7.37 -11.18
N ASN A 67 -2.60 6.99 -10.38
CA ASN A 67 -2.83 5.61 -9.96
C ASN A 67 -3.46 4.79 -11.11
N ARG A 68 -2.87 3.65 -11.46
CA ARG A 68 -3.60 2.64 -12.25
C ARG A 68 -4.72 2.03 -11.39
N GLN A 69 -5.77 1.53 -12.05
CA GLN A 69 -6.87 0.81 -11.40
C GLN A 69 -6.92 -0.64 -11.90
N GLY A 70 -7.60 -1.51 -11.16
CA GLY A 70 -7.76 -2.92 -11.51
C GLY A 70 -6.71 -3.82 -10.88
N LEU A 71 -6.25 -4.82 -11.62
CA LEU A 71 -5.32 -5.83 -11.12
C LEU A 71 -4.01 -5.76 -11.92
N ILE A 72 -2.89 -5.74 -11.20
CA ILE A 72 -1.55 -5.80 -11.77
C ILE A 72 -0.86 -7.09 -11.35
N ASP A 73 0.17 -7.49 -12.07
CA ASP A 73 0.97 -8.65 -11.70
C ASP A 73 1.77 -8.36 -10.43
N ASP A 74 1.87 -9.36 -9.54
CA ASP A 74 2.67 -9.25 -8.32
C ASP A 74 4.14 -9.64 -8.62
N PRO A 75 5.10 -8.70 -8.51
CA PRO A 75 6.50 -8.99 -8.74
C PRO A 75 7.12 -9.90 -7.67
N ASP A 76 6.58 -9.90 -6.45
CA ASP A 76 7.08 -10.71 -5.34
C ASP A 76 6.46 -12.12 -5.36
N LYS A 77 5.28 -12.28 -5.99
CA LYS A 77 4.54 -13.55 -6.11
C LYS A 77 4.19 -13.85 -7.58
N PRO A 78 5.16 -14.33 -8.40
CA PRO A 78 4.95 -14.59 -9.82
C PRO A 78 3.73 -15.47 -10.11
N GLY A 79 2.91 -15.06 -11.08
CA GLY A 79 1.67 -15.75 -11.45
C GLY A 79 0.44 -15.35 -10.62
N THR A 80 0.62 -14.51 -9.60
CA THR A 80 -0.49 -13.90 -8.85
C THR A 80 -0.70 -12.45 -9.26
N LYS A 81 -1.87 -11.91 -8.90
CA LYS A 81 -2.23 -10.52 -9.13
C LYS A 81 -2.54 -9.83 -7.83
N ARG A 82 -2.22 -8.54 -7.76
CA ARG A 82 -2.53 -7.66 -6.64
C ARG A 82 -3.35 -6.44 -7.09
N PRO A 83 -4.20 -5.88 -6.23
CA PRO A 83 -5.03 -4.72 -6.57
C PRO A 83 -4.17 -3.48 -6.82
N SER A 84 -4.54 -2.73 -7.84
CA SER A 84 -4.01 -1.39 -8.10
C SER A 84 -4.84 -0.33 -7.36
N GLY A 85 -4.40 0.93 -7.40
CA GLY A 85 -4.96 1.98 -6.54
C GLY A 85 -4.50 1.88 -5.08
N VAL A 86 -3.41 1.13 -4.83
CA VAL A 86 -2.74 0.96 -3.54
C VAL A 86 -1.25 1.24 -3.74
N LEU A 87 -0.58 1.88 -2.78
CA LEU A 87 0.86 2.15 -2.85
C LEU A 87 1.68 0.94 -2.35
N TYR A 88 2.45 0.33 -3.26
CA TYR A 88 3.44 -0.69 -2.94
C TYR A 88 4.85 -0.10 -2.95
N ARG A 89 5.81 -0.85 -2.39
CA ARG A 89 7.22 -0.43 -2.27
C ARG A 89 7.81 0.14 -3.57
N ASP A 90 7.63 -0.58 -4.67
CA ASP A 90 8.27 -0.25 -5.94
C ASP A 90 7.64 0.99 -6.59
N GLY A 91 6.32 1.17 -6.51
CA GLY A 91 5.65 2.39 -6.94
C GLY A 91 6.05 3.60 -6.10
N ILE A 92 6.18 3.44 -4.78
CA ILE A 92 6.66 4.51 -3.91
C ILE A 92 8.08 4.93 -4.29
N ALA A 93 8.98 3.96 -4.51
CA ALA A 93 10.35 4.25 -4.94
C ALA A 93 10.38 4.96 -6.32
N LYS A 94 9.55 4.51 -7.26
CA LYS A 94 9.36 5.12 -8.59
C LYS A 94 8.89 6.56 -8.48
N ILE A 95 7.84 6.82 -7.69
CA ILE A 95 7.30 8.15 -7.45
C ILE A 95 8.38 9.05 -6.84
N SER A 96 9.03 8.62 -5.76
CA SER A 96 10.03 9.43 -5.06
C SER A 96 11.19 9.82 -5.98
N ALA A 97 11.70 8.89 -6.78
CA ALA A 97 12.75 9.18 -7.75
C ALA A 97 12.30 10.17 -8.84
N PHE A 98 11.08 9.98 -9.36
CA PHE A 98 10.52 10.85 -10.39
C PHE A 98 10.21 12.28 -9.88
N SER A 99 9.60 12.38 -8.70
CA SER A 99 9.24 13.63 -8.03
C SER A 99 10.49 14.50 -7.79
N ARG A 100 11.55 13.91 -7.24
CA ARG A 100 12.85 14.60 -7.04
C ARG A 100 13.51 15.03 -8.35
N ALA A 101 13.38 14.23 -9.41
CA ALA A 101 13.92 14.58 -10.72
C ALA A 101 13.19 15.79 -11.31
N CYS A 102 11.85 15.81 -11.24
CA CYS A 102 11.05 16.95 -11.66
C CYS A 102 11.41 18.21 -10.87
N ASP A 103 11.58 18.08 -9.55
CA ASP A 103 11.98 19.18 -8.69
C ASP A 103 13.36 19.76 -9.07
N ALA A 104 14.35 18.87 -9.26
CA ALA A 104 15.69 19.26 -9.67
C ALA A 104 15.74 19.96 -11.05
N ASP A 105 14.82 19.58 -11.95
CA ASP A 105 14.69 20.12 -13.30
C ASP A 105 13.73 21.32 -13.40
N GLY A 106 13.06 21.70 -12.31
CA GLY A 106 12.11 22.80 -12.30
C GLY A 106 10.82 22.51 -13.08
N ILE A 107 10.40 21.25 -13.15
CA ILE A 107 9.17 20.80 -13.80
C ILE A 107 8.05 20.71 -12.76
N PRO A 108 6.93 21.44 -12.91
CA PRO A 108 5.81 21.35 -11.97
C PRO A 108 5.18 19.95 -12.00
N LEU A 109 4.69 19.51 -10.85
CA LEU A 109 4.09 18.18 -10.66
C LEU A 109 2.57 18.25 -10.57
N ILE A 110 1.90 17.27 -11.17
CA ILE A 110 0.45 17.09 -11.14
C ILE A 110 0.17 15.69 -10.59
N TRP A 111 -0.53 15.64 -9.46
CA TRP A 111 -0.99 14.42 -8.79
C TRP A 111 -2.45 14.17 -9.16
N LEU A 112 -2.71 13.11 -9.91
CA LEU A 112 -4.06 12.65 -10.23
C LEU A 112 -4.39 11.47 -9.31
N GLN A 113 -5.12 11.74 -8.24
CA GLN A 113 -5.33 10.78 -7.17
C GLN A 113 -6.61 9.96 -7.36
N ASP A 114 -6.44 8.64 -7.32
CA ASP A 114 -7.48 7.65 -7.12
C ASP A 114 -6.90 6.49 -6.29
N ILE A 115 -6.67 6.79 -5.01
CA ILE A 115 -5.87 6.02 -4.08
C ILE A 115 -6.68 5.54 -2.88
N SER A 116 -6.55 4.25 -2.58
CA SER A 116 -7.19 3.57 -1.44
C SER A 116 -6.28 3.49 -0.21
N GLY A 117 -4.96 3.68 -0.36
CA GLY A 117 -4.02 3.72 0.74
C GLY A 117 -2.67 3.08 0.40
N PHE A 118 -1.96 2.66 1.45
CA PHE A 118 -0.77 1.82 1.34
C PHE A 118 -1.15 0.35 1.43
N ASP A 119 -0.28 -0.52 0.90
CA ASP A 119 -0.37 -1.94 1.17
C ASP A 119 -0.24 -2.20 2.68
N ILE A 120 -0.89 -3.25 3.16
CA ILE A 120 -0.94 -3.57 4.59
C ILE A 120 -0.62 -5.04 4.83
N GLY A 121 -0.07 -5.33 6.01
CA GLY A 121 0.25 -6.69 6.42
C GLY A 121 1.72 -6.86 6.77
N THR A 122 2.04 -8.01 7.34
CA THR A 122 3.39 -8.32 7.84
C THR A 122 4.43 -8.35 6.72
N ASP A 123 4.05 -8.82 5.53
CA ASP A 123 4.93 -8.84 4.35
C ASP A 123 5.31 -7.40 3.93
N ALA A 124 4.33 -6.50 3.83
CA ALA A 124 4.54 -5.09 3.51
C ALA A 124 5.48 -4.40 4.52
N GLU A 125 5.25 -4.64 5.81
CA GLU A 125 6.10 -4.08 6.87
C GLU A 125 7.53 -4.63 6.84
N ARG A 126 7.71 -5.93 6.60
CA ARG A 126 9.04 -6.56 6.43
C ARG A 126 9.79 -5.98 5.24
N GLN A 127 9.09 -5.60 4.18
CA GLN A 127 9.67 -4.91 3.04
C GLN A 127 10.00 -3.43 3.30
N GLY A 128 9.69 -2.93 4.51
CA GLY A 128 9.99 -1.57 4.95
C GLY A 128 9.02 -0.53 4.39
N LEU A 129 7.78 -0.91 4.05
CA LEU A 129 6.82 -0.02 3.40
C LEU A 129 6.61 1.29 4.16
N LEU A 130 6.56 1.25 5.49
CA LEU A 130 6.46 2.45 6.32
C LEU A 130 7.65 3.41 6.11
N ALA A 131 8.87 2.88 5.99
CA ALA A 131 10.06 3.68 5.71
C ALA A 131 10.01 4.27 4.29
N TYR A 132 9.54 3.52 3.30
CA TYR A 132 9.31 4.05 1.95
C TYR A 132 8.23 5.14 1.94
N GLY A 133 7.11 4.94 2.63
CA GLY A 133 6.03 5.91 2.75
C GLY A 133 6.48 7.22 3.39
N SER A 134 7.23 7.14 4.50
CA SER A 134 7.85 8.34 5.12
C SER A 134 8.88 9.03 4.20
N SER A 135 9.65 8.27 3.42
CA SER A 135 10.57 8.83 2.42
C SER A 135 9.84 9.56 1.28
N LEU A 136 8.67 9.07 0.86
CA LEU A 136 7.83 9.75 -0.14
C LEU A 136 7.23 11.04 0.42
N ILE A 137 6.72 11.00 1.65
CA ILE A 137 6.26 12.20 2.35
C ILE A 137 7.40 13.23 2.43
N TYR A 138 8.59 12.82 2.89
CA TYR A 138 9.76 13.69 2.94
C TYR A 138 10.10 14.28 1.57
N THR A 139 10.05 13.47 0.52
CA THR A 139 10.31 13.92 -0.85
C THR A 139 9.35 15.03 -1.24
N ASN A 140 8.05 14.80 -1.11
CA ASN A 140 7.06 15.78 -1.54
C ASN A 140 7.07 17.04 -0.65
N SER A 141 7.27 16.91 0.66
CA SER A 141 7.39 18.05 1.57
C SER A 141 8.65 18.89 1.38
N THR A 142 9.63 18.43 0.60
CA THR A 142 10.91 19.16 0.39
C THR A 142 11.09 19.65 -1.05
N ASN A 143 10.14 19.37 -1.94
CA ASN A 143 10.15 19.93 -3.28
C ASN A 143 9.90 21.45 -3.24
N GLU A 144 10.64 22.20 -4.06
CA GLU A 144 10.44 23.65 -4.27
C GLU A 144 9.57 23.93 -5.49
N THR A 145 9.44 22.96 -6.40
CA THR A 145 8.58 23.06 -7.59
C THR A 145 7.09 23.05 -7.23
N PRO A 146 6.24 23.84 -7.94
CA PRO A 146 4.81 23.81 -7.72
C PRO A 146 4.23 22.40 -7.93
N MET A 147 3.44 21.95 -6.95
CA MET A 147 2.69 20.69 -7.01
C MET A 147 1.19 20.99 -7.00
N PHE A 148 0.45 20.34 -7.89
CA PHE A 148 -1.01 20.46 -8.00
C PHE A 148 -1.65 19.10 -7.80
N THR A 149 -2.76 19.05 -7.07
CA THR A 149 -3.46 17.79 -6.77
C THR A 149 -4.87 17.82 -7.35
N VAL A 150 -5.28 16.73 -7.99
CA VAL A 150 -6.63 16.50 -8.49
C VAL A 150 -7.15 15.19 -7.90
N LEU A 151 -8.14 15.27 -7.03
CA LEU A 151 -8.83 14.12 -6.49
C LEU A 151 -9.83 13.62 -7.55
N LEU A 152 -9.48 12.59 -8.30
CA LEU A 152 -10.32 12.05 -9.36
C LEU A 152 -11.52 11.29 -8.79
N ARG A 153 -11.26 10.41 -7.81
CA ARG A 153 -12.24 9.49 -7.23
C ARG A 153 -11.92 9.18 -5.77
N LYS A 154 -11.10 8.18 -5.45
CA LYS A 154 -10.78 7.83 -4.05
C LYS A 154 -9.59 8.67 -3.57
N ALA A 155 -9.74 9.31 -2.42
CA ALA A 155 -8.65 9.97 -1.71
C ALA A 155 -8.65 9.46 -0.27
N SER A 156 -8.02 8.31 -0.05
CA SER A 156 -8.14 7.56 1.20
C SER A 156 -6.83 7.44 1.99
N GLY A 157 -6.96 7.60 3.31
CA GLY A 157 -5.95 7.25 4.30
C GLY A 157 -4.60 7.94 4.09
N ALA A 158 -3.52 7.25 4.49
CA ALA A 158 -2.17 7.78 4.33
C ALA A 158 -1.73 7.89 2.86
N GLY A 159 -2.39 7.19 1.92
CA GLY A 159 -2.10 7.30 0.49
C GLY A 159 -2.37 8.70 -0.05
N TYR A 160 -3.51 9.29 0.34
CA TYR A 160 -3.86 10.69 0.03
C TYR A 160 -2.78 11.67 0.48
N TYR A 161 -2.31 11.50 1.71
CA TYR A 161 -1.22 12.29 2.31
C TYR A 161 0.09 12.14 1.53
N ALA A 162 0.53 10.90 1.30
CA ALA A 162 1.78 10.63 0.61
C ALA A 162 1.79 11.15 -0.84
N MET A 163 0.63 11.24 -1.49
CA MET A 163 0.48 11.77 -2.84
C MET A 163 0.24 13.29 -2.91
N SER A 164 0.73 14.05 -1.92
CA SER A 164 0.64 15.52 -1.88
C SER A 164 -0.81 16.05 -1.76
N GLY A 165 -1.64 15.37 -0.95
CA GLY A 165 -2.94 15.92 -0.55
C GLY A 165 -2.79 17.22 0.25
N LEU A 166 -3.90 17.94 0.48
CA LEU A 166 -3.93 19.28 1.08
C LEU A 166 -3.06 19.48 2.33
N PRO A 167 -2.97 18.54 3.30
CA PRO A 167 -2.09 18.72 4.47
C PRO A 167 -0.59 18.86 4.14
N TYR A 168 -0.20 18.54 2.90
CA TYR A 168 1.16 18.66 2.38
C TYR A 168 1.34 19.85 1.43
N ASP A 169 0.44 20.83 1.55
CA ASP A 169 0.53 22.17 0.94
C ASP A 169 0.79 22.15 -0.59
N PRO A 170 -0.01 21.38 -1.38
CA PRO A 170 -0.01 21.60 -2.82
C PRO A 170 -0.44 23.04 -3.12
N ALA A 171 0.09 23.62 -4.19
CA ALA A 171 -0.26 24.98 -4.60
C ALA A 171 -1.76 25.13 -4.94
N LEU A 172 -2.42 24.02 -5.31
CA LEU A 172 -3.87 23.92 -5.44
C LEU A 172 -4.32 22.46 -5.36
N GLN A 173 -5.42 22.20 -4.66
CA GLN A 173 -6.14 20.92 -4.65
C GLN A 173 -7.55 21.05 -5.26
N LEU A 174 -7.73 20.42 -6.42
CA LEU A 174 -9.01 20.27 -7.09
C LEU A 174 -9.64 18.92 -6.74
N SER A 175 -10.98 18.86 -6.76
CA SER A 175 -11.73 17.61 -6.65
C SER A 175 -12.77 17.51 -7.76
N THR A 176 -13.12 16.29 -8.15
CA THR A 176 -14.24 16.06 -9.07
C THR A 176 -15.56 15.93 -8.29
N PRO A 177 -16.73 16.02 -8.95
CA PRO A 177 -18.02 15.82 -8.29
C PRO A 177 -18.27 14.40 -7.75
N ILE A 178 -17.36 13.46 -8.01
CA ILE A 178 -17.44 12.07 -7.53
C ILE A 178 -16.26 11.70 -6.62
N ALA A 179 -15.41 12.67 -6.29
CA ALA A 179 -14.32 12.46 -5.37
C ALA A 179 -14.87 12.12 -3.98
N ARG A 180 -14.20 11.19 -3.28
CA ARG A 180 -14.52 10.77 -1.91
C ARG A 180 -13.26 10.83 -1.08
N GLN A 181 -13.20 11.81 -0.20
CA GLN A 181 -12.08 12.02 0.71
C GLN A 181 -12.41 11.45 2.09
N SER A 182 -11.57 10.55 2.61
CA SER A 182 -11.78 9.98 3.96
C SER A 182 -10.54 9.27 4.48
N VAL A 183 -10.57 8.88 5.77
CA VAL A 183 -9.54 8.00 6.33
C VAL A 183 -9.64 6.59 5.73
N MET A 184 -10.85 6.06 5.62
CA MET A 184 -11.16 4.77 5.01
C MET A 184 -12.65 4.71 4.66
N GLU A 185 -13.04 3.69 3.89
CA GLU A 185 -14.43 3.46 3.49
C GLU A 185 -15.35 3.22 4.71
N GLY A 186 -16.63 3.61 4.60
CA GLY A 186 -17.57 3.69 5.72
C GLY A 186 -17.81 2.35 6.40
N ARG A 187 -18.03 1.30 5.62
CA ARG A 187 -18.19 -0.06 6.14
C ARG A 187 -16.91 -0.56 6.78
N THR A 188 -15.76 -0.30 6.18
CA THR A 188 -14.44 -0.66 6.72
C THR A 188 -14.20 0.00 8.08
N LEU A 189 -14.56 1.28 8.22
CA LEU A 189 -14.44 2.00 9.49
C LEU A 189 -15.45 1.51 10.53
N ALA A 190 -16.67 1.16 10.12
CA ALA A 190 -17.67 0.58 11.01
C ALA A 190 -17.19 -0.77 11.58
N ILE A 191 -16.66 -1.65 10.72
CA ILE A 191 -16.05 -2.92 11.14
C ILE A 191 -14.90 -2.66 12.11
N ALA A 192 -13.98 -1.76 11.78
CA ALA A 192 -12.86 -1.43 12.66
C ALA A 192 -13.30 -0.88 14.02
N THR A 193 -14.36 -0.05 14.05
CA THR A 193 -14.91 0.54 15.28
C THR A 193 -15.54 -0.52 16.19
N TYR A 194 -16.22 -1.51 15.60
CA TYR A 194 -16.92 -2.56 16.31
C TYR A 194 -16.16 -3.89 16.36
N ASN A 195 -14.88 -3.93 16.00
CA ASN A 195 -14.11 -5.15 15.81
C ASN A 195 -14.15 -6.11 17.02
N THR A 196 -14.17 -5.59 18.24
CA THR A 196 -14.26 -6.41 19.47
C THR A 196 -15.60 -7.11 19.68
N LYS A 197 -16.62 -6.73 18.91
CA LYS A 197 -17.98 -7.28 18.91
C LYS A 197 -18.25 -8.19 17.70
N LEU A 198 -17.26 -8.34 16.82
CA LEU A 198 -17.34 -9.14 15.61
C LEU A 198 -16.43 -10.37 15.72
N ASP A 199 -16.79 -11.44 15.00
CA ASP A 199 -15.92 -12.58 14.78
C ASP A 199 -15.00 -12.35 13.57
N ASP A 200 -14.20 -13.36 13.23
CA ASP A 200 -13.25 -13.32 12.12
C ASP A 200 -13.94 -13.20 10.74
N ASP A 201 -15.23 -13.52 10.64
CA ASP A 201 -16.06 -13.35 9.44
C ASP A 201 -16.79 -11.99 9.42
N PHE A 202 -16.43 -11.08 10.33
CA PHE A 202 -17.05 -9.78 10.55
C PHE A 202 -18.55 -9.86 10.92
N ALA A 203 -18.99 -10.97 11.48
CA ALA A 203 -20.34 -11.17 11.96
C ALA A 203 -20.43 -10.87 13.47
N ILE A 204 -21.59 -10.39 13.92
CA ILE A 204 -21.81 -10.03 15.32
C ILE A 204 -21.81 -11.29 16.20
N VAL A 205 -20.94 -11.32 17.22
CA VAL A 205 -20.71 -12.49 18.08
C VAL A 205 -21.86 -12.72 19.05
N THR A 206 -22.45 -11.63 19.58
CA THR A 206 -23.50 -11.74 20.60
C THR A 206 -24.76 -12.43 20.06
N GLN A 207 -25.34 -13.28 20.89
CA GLN A 207 -26.59 -13.99 20.60
C GLN A 207 -27.80 -13.31 21.24
N ASP A 208 -27.56 -12.29 22.08
CA ASP A 208 -28.63 -11.47 22.62
C ASP A 208 -29.25 -10.60 21.51
N PRO A 209 -30.56 -10.74 21.22
CA PRO A 209 -31.20 -9.98 20.15
C PRO A 209 -31.16 -8.47 20.35
N GLU A 210 -31.23 -7.98 21.60
CA GLU A 210 -31.22 -6.55 21.90
C GLU A 210 -29.82 -5.95 21.67
N GLU A 211 -28.77 -6.58 22.23
CA GLU A 211 -27.39 -6.15 21.99
C GLU A 211 -27.00 -6.22 20.51
N ARG A 212 -27.43 -7.29 19.81
CA ARG A 212 -27.18 -7.42 18.36
C ARG A 212 -27.80 -6.27 17.57
N ALA A 213 -29.06 -5.94 17.82
CA ALA A 213 -29.76 -4.87 17.11
C ALA A 213 -29.09 -3.50 17.35
N GLU A 214 -28.61 -3.23 18.57
CA GLU A 214 -27.87 -2.01 18.88
C GLU A 214 -26.51 -1.94 18.17
N ILE A 215 -25.78 -3.05 18.06
CA ILE A 215 -24.52 -3.10 17.30
C ILE A 215 -24.77 -2.89 15.81
N GLU A 216 -25.76 -3.57 15.22
CA GLU A 216 -26.12 -3.42 13.80
C GLU A 216 -26.48 -1.95 13.49
N LYS A 217 -27.33 -1.36 14.32
CA LYS A 217 -27.70 0.05 14.20
C LYS A 217 -26.49 0.96 14.33
N GLY A 218 -25.62 0.72 15.31
CA GLY A 218 -24.40 1.49 15.51
C GLY A 218 -23.44 1.42 14.32
N MET A 219 -23.25 0.24 13.73
CA MET A 219 -22.45 0.07 12.52
C MET A 219 -23.05 0.83 11.32
N ILE A 220 -24.36 0.72 11.11
CA ILE A 220 -25.09 1.46 10.05
C ILE A 220 -24.96 2.97 10.25
N ASP A 221 -25.07 3.45 11.49
CA ASP A 221 -24.96 4.88 11.80
C ASP A 221 -23.54 5.41 11.59
N VAL A 222 -22.51 4.62 11.94
CA VAL A 222 -21.10 4.95 11.63
C VAL A 222 -20.88 4.99 10.13
N GLU A 223 -21.28 3.96 9.40
CA GLU A 223 -21.14 3.88 7.94
C GLU A 223 -21.82 5.08 7.28
N ARG A 224 -23.09 5.35 7.61
CA ARG A 224 -23.85 6.48 7.06
C ARG A 224 -23.18 7.82 7.34
N ARG A 225 -22.69 8.04 8.56
CA ARG A 225 -22.01 9.30 8.91
C ARG A 225 -20.77 9.48 8.03
N ILE A 226 -19.94 8.46 7.96
CA ILE A 226 -18.65 8.51 7.25
C ILE A 226 -18.87 8.64 5.75
N GLU A 227 -19.86 7.95 5.17
CA GLU A 227 -20.23 8.14 3.77
C GLU A 227 -20.74 9.56 3.48
N GLY A 228 -21.45 10.18 4.43
CA GLY A 228 -21.88 11.56 4.32
C GLY A 228 -20.72 12.55 4.38
N ASP A 229 -19.73 12.30 5.24
CA ASP A 229 -18.52 13.13 5.37
C ASP A 229 -17.61 13.05 4.13
N MET A 230 -17.71 11.96 3.36
CA MET A 230 -16.96 11.76 2.10
C MET A 230 -17.44 12.62 0.94
N ASP A 231 -18.60 13.27 1.04
CA ASP A 231 -19.18 14.05 -0.05
C ASP A 231 -18.24 15.22 -0.44
N PRO A 232 -17.88 15.38 -1.74
CA PRO A 232 -16.95 16.42 -2.17
C PRO A 232 -17.46 17.84 -1.89
N TYR A 233 -18.78 18.05 -1.86
CA TYR A 233 -19.37 19.34 -1.49
C TYR A 233 -19.27 19.62 0.01
N VAL A 234 -19.28 18.57 0.84
CA VAL A 234 -18.98 18.70 2.27
C VAL A 234 -17.49 19.04 2.46
N ALA A 235 -16.60 18.33 1.75
CA ALA A 235 -15.15 18.61 1.77
C ALA A 235 -14.86 20.06 1.33
N ALA A 236 -15.43 20.54 0.23
CA ALA A 236 -15.26 21.92 -0.23
C ALA A 236 -15.77 22.95 0.79
N ARG A 237 -16.93 22.67 1.42
CA ARG A 237 -17.47 23.53 2.48
C ARG A 237 -16.56 23.61 3.71
N GLN A 238 -15.81 22.53 3.99
CA GLN A 238 -14.85 22.45 5.09
C GLN A 238 -13.47 22.99 4.72
N MET A 239 -13.27 23.43 3.47
CA MET A 239 -11.97 23.85 2.90
C MET A 239 -10.96 22.70 2.84
N ASP A 240 -11.44 21.47 2.71
CA ASP A 240 -10.61 20.29 2.49
C ASP A 240 -10.25 20.07 1.01
N THR A 241 -10.83 20.86 0.12
CA THR A 241 -10.47 20.99 -1.30
C THR A 241 -10.74 22.43 -1.72
N ASP A 242 -9.91 23.00 -2.59
CA ASP A 242 -10.03 24.41 -3.00
C ASP A 242 -11.20 24.64 -3.95
N GLU A 243 -11.48 23.69 -4.85
CA GLU A 243 -12.53 23.82 -5.86
C GLU A 243 -13.02 22.45 -6.34
N ILE A 244 -14.32 22.38 -6.66
CA ILE A 244 -14.91 21.22 -7.35
C ILE A 244 -15.01 21.55 -8.84
N VAL A 245 -14.37 20.74 -9.68
CA VAL A 245 -14.30 20.96 -11.13
C VAL A 245 -14.90 19.79 -11.90
N ALA A 246 -15.64 20.07 -12.97
CA ALA A 246 -16.13 19.01 -13.83
C ALA A 246 -14.95 18.31 -14.55
N PHE A 247 -15.11 17.03 -14.90
CA PHE A 247 -14.05 16.26 -15.56
C PHE A 247 -13.52 16.93 -16.84
N GLY A 248 -14.40 17.52 -17.66
CA GLY A 248 -14.02 18.24 -18.88
C GLY A 248 -13.29 19.56 -18.65
N GLU A 249 -13.30 20.09 -17.41
CA GLU A 249 -12.61 21.34 -17.06
C GLU A 249 -11.19 21.10 -16.54
N ILE A 250 -10.86 19.86 -16.15
CA ILE A 250 -9.58 19.51 -15.52
C ILE A 250 -8.40 19.99 -16.37
N ARG A 251 -8.41 19.73 -17.68
CA ARG A 251 -7.30 20.10 -18.56
C ARG A 251 -7.11 21.62 -18.64
N GLU A 252 -8.20 22.38 -18.76
CA GLU A 252 -8.14 23.84 -18.80
C GLU A 252 -7.50 24.38 -17.52
N ARG A 253 -7.98 23.92 -16.36
CA ARG A 253 -7.44 24.31 -15.05
C ARG A 253 -5.95 23.97 -14.92
N LEU A 254 -5.57 22.74 -15.23
CA LEU A 254 -4.18 22.29 -15.17
C LEU A 254 -3.28 23.06 -16.16
N SER A 255 -3.77 23.39 -17.36
CA SER A 255 -3.01 24.18 -18.35
C SER A 255 -2.72 25.57 -17.81
N ALA A 256 -3.72 26.23 -17.20
CA ALA A 256 -3.54 27.53 -16.57
C ALA A 256 -2.53 27.47 -15.40
N LEU A 257 -2.63 26.44 -14.54
CA LEU A 257 -1.71 26.26 -13.41
C LEU A 257 -0.26 26.01 -13.84
N VAL A 258 -0.07 25.19 -14.87
CA VAL A 258 1.25 24.95 -15.47
C VAL A 258 1.78 26.25 -16.09
N GLU A 259 0.97 27.01 -16.82
CA GLU A 259 1.37 28.31 -17.37
C GLU A 259 1.81 29.29 -16.27
N MET A 260 1.03 29.40 -15.19
CA MET A 260 1.36 30.24 -14.02
C MET A 260 2.68 29.81 -13.38
N SER A 261 2.96 28.51 -13.30
CA SER A 261 4.22 27.96 -12.76
C SER A 261 5.45 28.43 -13.55
N TYR A 262 5.30 28.62 -14.86
CA TYR A 262 6.36 29.09 -15.75
C TYR A 262 6.41 30.62 -15.93
N GLN A 263 5.43 31.35 -15.40
CA GLN A 263 5.34 32.80 -15.53
C GLN A 263 6.29 33.55 -14.56
N ALA A 264 6.64 32.93 -13.44
CA ALA A 264 7.54 33.53 -12.45
C ALA A 264 8.98 33.66 -12.99
N THR A 265 9.50 34.89 -13.03
CA THR A 265 10.85 35.24 -13.50
C THR A 265 12.00 34.80 -12.56
N GLY A 266 11.70 34.19 -11.40
CA GLY A 266 12.67 33.94 -10.33
C GLY A 266 13.24 32.52 -10.18
N TYR A 267 12.61 31.50 -10.77
CA TYR A 267 12.98 30.09 -10.55
C TYR A 267 13.17 29.31 -11.85
N ARG A 268 13.73 29.94 -12.88
CA ARG A 268 14.10 29.24 -14.12
C ARG A 268 15.34 28.36 -13.88
N ARG A 269 15.20 27.33 -13.03
CA ARG A 269 16.08 26.15 -13.01
C ARG A 269 15.57 25.07 -13.95
N MET A 270 14.95 25.44 -15.08
CA MET A 270 15.08 24.60 -16.27
C MET A 270 16.57 24.67 -16.65
N LYS A 271 17.41 23.91 -15.92
CA LYS A 271 18.78 23.65 -16.32
C LYS A 271 18.65 23.22 -17.76
N ASN A 272 19.35 23.94 -18.63
CA ASN A 272 19.38 23.75 -20.07
C ASN A 272 19.05 22.26 -20.40
N PRO A 273 18.01 21.93 -21.20
CA PRO A 273 17.53 20.55 -21.42
C PRO A 273 18.56 19.60 -22.06
N ARG A 274 19.82 20.00 -22.08
CA ARG A 274 21.01 19.25 -22.47
C ARG A 274 21.88 19.09 -21.23
N ILE A 275 21.62 18.03 -20.45
CA ILE A 275 22.62 17.19 -19.74
C ILE A 275 21.95 16.11 -18.89
N TRP A 276 20.65 16.21 -18.60
CA TRP A 276 19.90 15.12 -17.97
C TRP A 276 18.86 14.63 -18.97
N SER A 277 19.12 13.46 -19.55
CA SER A 277 18.07 12.77 -20.27
C SER A 277 17.49 11.75 -19.31
N LEU A 278 16.17 11.55 -19.33
CA LEU A 278 15.48 10.49 -18.60
C LEU A 278 16.13 9.09 -18.80
N HIS A 279 17.03 8.93 -19.77
CA HIS A 279 17.96 7.82 -19.90
C HIS A 279 18.81 7.57 -18.64
N ASP A 280 19.22 8.61 -17.91
CA ASP A 280 20.04 8.43 -16.70
C ASP A 280 19.22 7.85 -15.56
N LEU A 281 17.93 8.19 -15.44
CA LEU A 281 17.04 7.56 -14.46
C LEU A 281 16.82 6.07 -14.78
N ALA A 282 16.60 5.76 -16.07
CA ALA A 282 16.56 4.39 -16.54
C ALA A 282 17.90 3.67 -16.31
N THR A 283 19.04 4.35 -16.42
CA THR A 283 20.38 3.75 -16.21
C THR A 283 20.71 3.54 -14.73
N LEU A 284 20.32 4.50 -13.88
CA LEU A 284 20.45 4.45 -12.41
C LEU A 284 19.57 3.34 -11.81
N THR A 285 18.44 3.03 -12.45
CA THR A 285 17.52 1.97 -11.98
C THR A 285 17.71 0.63 -12.70
N ARG A 286 18.23 0.62 -13.94
CA ARG A 286 18.67 -0.61 -14.66
C ARG A 286 19.88 -1.30 -14.01
N GLY A 287 20.46 -0.71 -12.97
CA GLY A 287 21.44 -1.37 -12.10
C GLY A 287 20.94 -2.62 -11.37
N ARG A 288 19.64 -2.97 -11.45
CA ARG A 288 19.13 -4.28 -11.05
C ARG A 288 18.52 -5.06 -12.21
N ARG A 289 19.41 -5.66 -13.00
CA ARG A 289 19.17 -6.97 -13.66
C ARG A 289 20.50 -7.69 -13.90
N ALA A 290 21.29 -7.86 -12.84
CA ALA A 290 21.80 -9.20 -12.63
C ALA A 290 20.61 -9.99 -12.04
N PRO A 291 20.39 -11.28 -12.37
CA PRO A 291 19.63 -12.10 -11.45
C PRO A 291 20.20 -11.84 -10.08
N MET A 292 19.36 -11.52 -9.10
CA MET A 292 19.78 -11.63 -7.73
C MET A 292 20.21 -13.10 -7.63
N GLU A 293 21.52 -13.38 -7.67
CA GLU A 293 22.04 -14.52 -6.92
C GLU A 293 21.34 -14.38 -5.59
N ALA A 294 20.53 -15.39 -5.28
CA ALA A 294 19.65 -15.40 -4.12
C ALA A 294 20.36 -14.65 -3.00
N ALA A 295 19.75 -13.54 -2.56
CA ALA A 295 20.25 -12.81 -1.40
C ALA A 295 20.65 -13.88 -0.38
N ASP A 296 21.92 -13.84 0.05
CA ASP A 296 22.56 -14.92 0.80
C ASP A 296 21.51 -15.59 1.68
N ALA A 297 21.30 -16.88 1.41
CA ALA A 297 20.42 -17.72 2.20
C ALA A 297 20.64 -17.39 3.69
N PRO A 298 19.58 -17.41 4.51
CA PRO A 298 19.68 -17.10 5.93
C PRO A 298 20.95 -17.75 6.48
N THR A 299 21.77 -16.95 7.16
CA THR A 299 23.10 -17.28 7.70
C THR A 299 23.24 -18.80 7.88
N PRO A 300 24.27 -19.47 7.32
CA PRO A 300 24.34 -20.93 7.06
C PRO A 300 24.18 -21.87 8.28
N SER A 301 23.83 -21.32 9.44
CA SER A 301 23.39 -21.98 10.66
C SER A 301 21.92 -22.49 10.58
N LYS A 302 20.94 -21.67 10.18
CA LYS A 302 19.50 -22.01 10.35
C LYS A 302 18.97 -23.07 9.38
N ALA A 303 19.18 -22.89 8.08
CA ALA A 303 18.73 -23.86 7.07
C ALA A 303 19.45 -25.22 7.18
N LYS A 304 20.71 -25.21 7.64
CA LYS A 304 21.49 -26.42 7.89
C LYS A 304 20.98 -27.19 9.11
N ALA A 305 20.63 -26.49 10.19
CA ALA A 305 20.07 -27.10 11.40
C ALA A 305 18.71 -27.79 11.17
N ILE A 306 17.85 -27.25 10.29
CA ILE A 306 16.56 -27.86 9.95
C ILE A 306 16.74 -29.07 9.01
N ALA A 307 17.67 -28.99 8.05
CA ALA A 307 18.00 -30.09 7.15
C ALA A 307 18.63 -31.31 7.86
N ASP A 308 19.33 -31.08 8.98
CA ASP A 308 19.95 -32.13 9.80
C ASP A 308 18.96 -32.89 10.72
N LEU A 309 17.67 -32.51 10.76
CA LEU A 309 16.67 -33.10 11.67
C LEU A 309 16.20 -34.52 11.29
N GLY A 310 16.54 -35.02 10.10
CA GLY A 310 16.14 -36.36 9.63
C GLY A 310 14.62 -36.56 9.54
N PRO A 311 14.14 -37.76 9.16
CA PRO A 311 12.72 -38.09 9.19
C PRO A 311 12.24 -38.23 10.64
N GLY A 312 11.16 -37.53 10.99
CA GLY A 312 10.59 -37.52 12.35
C GLY A 312 9.19 -36.94 12.36
N LEU A 313 8.50 -37.09 13.49
CA LEU A 313 7.18 -36.51 13.71
C LEU A 313 7.35 -35.16 14.40
N PHE A 314 6.89 -34.08 13.76
CA PHE A 314 7.13 -32.71 14.21
C PHE A 314 5.84 -31.92 14.34
N PHE A 315 5.74 -31.11 15.40
CA PHE A 315 4.81 -29.99 15.43
C PHE A 315 5.50 -28.75 14.89
N ARG A 316 4.88 -28.06 13.93
CA ARG A 316 5.47 -26.96 13.17
C ARG A 316 4.81 -25.63 13.50
N ALA A 317 5.55 -24.54 13.31
CA ALA A 317 5.06 -23.19 13.50
C ALA A 317 3.95 -22.88 12.49
N PRO A 318 2.73 -22.48 12.93
CA PRO A 318 1.63 -22.18 12.03
C PRO A 318 1.78 -20.84 11.30
N THR A 319 2.67 -19.97 11.78
CA THR A 319 3.03 -18.69 11.14
C THR A 319 4.40 -18.24 11.65
N SER A 320 5.06 -17.30 10.98
CA SER A 320 6.34 -16.74 11.42
C SER A 320 6.16 -15.81 12.63
N GLY A 321 7.04 -15.92 13.62
CA GLY A 321 7.02 -15.09 14.83
C GLY A 321 8.17 -15.42 15.78
N ARG A 322 8.16 -14.85 16.98
CA ARG A 322 9.16 -15.17 18.02
C ARG A 322 8.61 -16.22 18.97
N PHE A 323 9.26 -17.37 19.04
CA PHE A 323 8.79 -18.51 19.83
C PHE A 323 9.26 -18.42 21.28
N TYR A 324 8.35 -18.71 22.21
CA TYR A 324 8.63 -18.82 23.63
C TYR A 324 8.14 -20.17 24.17
N ALA A 325 9.05 -20.95 24.74
CA ALA A 325 8.77 -22.21 25.39
C ALA A 325 8.16 -22.03 26.79
N ARG A 326 8.16 -20.81 27.35
CA ARG A 326 7.66 -20.48 28.69
C ARG A 326 6.61 -19.35 28.64
N PRO A 327 5.63 -19.32 29.58
CA PRO A 327 4.67 -18.23 29.66
C PRO A 327 5.26 -16.93 30.22
N SER A 328 6.35 -17.02 30.99
CA SER A 328 7.12 -15.89 31.51
C SER A 328 8.56 -16.33 31.85
N PRO A 329 9.53 -15.41 32.00
CA PRO A 329 10.94 -15.75 32.22
C PRO A 329 11.20 -16.65 33.43
N ASP A 330 10.40 -16.51 34.49
CA ASP A 330 10.56 -17.24 35.75
C ASP A 330 9.66 -18.49 35.85
N ALA A 331 8.85 -18.78 34.83
CA ALA A 331 7.93 -19.91 34.83
C ALA A 331 8.55 -21.18 34.22
N GLU A 332 7.94 -22.32 34.56
CA GLU A 332 8.27 -23.60 33.92
C GLU A 332 7.84 -23.59 32.44
N PRO A 333 8.58 -24.30 31.56
CA PRO A 333 8.19 -24.45 30.15
C PRO A 333 6.82 -25.10 29.99
N PHE A 334 6.11 -24.77 28.92
CA PHE A 334 4.84 -25.41 28.56
C PHE A 334 4.99 -26.91 28.33
N VAL A 335 6.14 -27.33 27.78
CA VAL A 335 6.48 -28.71 27.51
C VAL A 335 7.94 -29.02 27.88
N VAL A 336 8.18 -30.23 28.37
CA VAL A 336 9.51 -30.72 28.75
C VAL A 336 9.83 -32.03 28.00
N PRO A 337 11.07 -32.28 27.56
CA PRO A 337 11.45 -33.56 26.99
C PRO A 337 11.09 -34.75 27.90
N GLY A 338 10.55 -35.82 27.33
CA GLY A 338 10.01 -36.99 28.02
C GLY A 338 8.57 -36.84 28.51
N GLN A 339 7.97 -35.65 28.42
CA GLN A 339 6.58 -35.42 28.84
C GLN A 339 5.60 -36.04 27.85
N ARG A 340 4.60 -36.74 28.39
CA ARG A 340 3.46 -37.26 27.63
C ARG A 340 2.37 -36.19 27.54
N ILE A 341 2.01 -35.82 26.32
CA ILE A 341 1.09 -34.72 25.99
C ILE A 341 -0.01 -35.21 25.05
N ARG A 342 -1.13 -34.50 24.99
CA ARG A 342 -2.25 -34.80 24.09
C ARG A 342 -2.41 -33.72 23.04
N LYS A 343 -3.03 -34.07 21.91
CA LYS A 343 -3.47 -33.09 20.92
C LYS A 343 -4.41 -32.08 21.60
N GLY A 344 -4.15 -30.79 21.44
CA GLY A 344 -4.81 -29.68 22.14
C GLY A 344 -4.07 -29.12 23.35
N ASP A 345 -3.03 -29.81 23.86
CA ASP A 345 -2.21 -29.27 24.95
C ASP A 345 -1.32 -28.11 24.45
N PRO A 346 -0.95 -27.15 25.32
CA PRO A 346 -0.15 -26.00 24.93
C PRO A 346 1.29 -26.41 24.56
N ALA A 347 1.76 -25.97 23.40
CA ALA A 347 3.12 -26.17 22.91
C ALA A 347 4.08 -25.02 23.27
N GLY A 348 3.56 -23.80 23.41
CA GLY A 348 4.36 -22.59 23.59
C GLY A 348 3.55 -21.31 23.34
N LEU A 349 4.24 -20.17 23.36
CA LEU A 349 3.72 -18.90 22.86
C LEU A 349 4.45 -18.51 21.58
N LEU A 350 3.74 -17.84 20.68
CA LEU A 350 4.32 -17.20 19.50
C LEU A 350 3.98 -15.72 19.54
N GLU A 351 4.99 -14.87 19.68
CA GLU A 351 4.82 -13.43 19.58
C GLU A 351 4.79 -13.04 18.09
N VAL A 352 3.65 -12.51 17.67
CA VAL A 352 3.44 -11.94 16.33
C VAL A 352 2.92 -10.53 16.51
N MET A 353 3.63 -9.54 15.98
CA MET A 353 3.27 -8.12 16.10
C MET A 353 2.98 -7.68 17.56
N LYS A 354 3.88 -8.01 18.50
CA LYS A 354 3.77 -7.69 19.94
C LYS A 354 2.57 -8.30 20.65
N THR A 355 1.91 -9.27 20.02
CA THR A 355 0.79 -10.04 20.58
C THR A 355 1.25 -11.47 20.81
N PHE A 356 1.03 -12.00 22.03
CA PHE A 356 1.41 -13.36 22.39
C PHE A 356 0.27 -14.32 22.12
N ASN A 357 0.43 -15.18 21.12
CA ASN A 357 -0.54 -16.19 20.75
C ASN A 357 -0.17 -17.53 21.37
N ARG A 358 -1.14 -18.22 21.98
CA ARG A 358 -0.91 -19.55 22.56
C ARG A 358 -0.95 -20.61 21.47
N LEU A 359 0.17 -21.31 21.29
CA LEU A 359 0.24 -22.45 20.39
C LEU A 359 -0.28 -23.69 21.09
N SER A 360 -1.22 -24.40 20.45
CA SER A 360 -1.73 -25.69 20.91
C SER A 360 -1.35 -26.77 19.90
N ILE A 361 -0.98 -27.95 20.39
CA ILE A 361 -0.54 -29.07 19.56
C ILE A 361 -1.71 -29.53 18.69
N THR A 362 -1.61 -29.27 17.39
CA THR A 362 -2.66 -29.50 16.40
C THR A 362 -2.01 -30.03 15.11
N GLY A 363 -2.78 -30.75 14.29
CA GLY A 363 -2.27 -31.46 13.10
C GLY A 363 -2.96 -32.81 12.91
N ASP A 364 -3.50 -33.07 11.72
CA ASP A 364 -4.27 -34.30 11.42
C ASP A 364 -3.40 -35.55 11.28
N ASP A 365 -2.10 -35.33 11.07
CA ASP A 365 -1.03 -36.32 10.99
C ASP A 365 -0.41 -36.68 12.35
N LEU A 366 -0.82 -36.00 13.43
CA LEU A 366 -0.35 -36.26 14.79
C LEU A 366 -1.29 -37.21 15.56
N PRO A 367 -0.79 -38.28 16.20
CA PRO A 367 -1.54 -39.12 17.13
C PRO A 367 -2.13 -38.35 18.32
N ASP A 368 -3.21 -38.90 18.91
CA ASP A 368 -3.89 -38.29 20.07
C ASP A 368 -3.03 -38.15 21.32
N THR A 369 -1.98 -38.97 21.44
CA THR A 369 -1.03 -38.92 22.56
C THR A 369 0.38 -39.08 22.06
N LEU A 370 1.25 -38.16 22.48
CA LEU A 370 2.62 -38.01 22.02
C LEU A 370 3.56 -37.94 23.22
N VAL A 371 4.82 -38.31 23.01
CA VAL A 371 5.90 -38.06 23.98
C VAL A 371 6.87 -37.07 23.36
N VAL A 372 7.12 -35.95 24.04
CA VAL A 372 8.04 -34.90 23.58
C VAL A 372 9.45 -35.47 23.58
N LYS A 373 10.11 -35.55 22.43
CA LYS A 373 11.51 -35.94 22.34
C LYS A 373 12.41 -34.73 22.64
N ARG A 374 12.13 -33.57 22.05
CA ARG A 374 12.78 -32.30 22.37
C ARG A 374 12.00 -31.09 21.84
N VAL A 375 12.29 -29.93 22.42
CA VAL A 375 12.00 -28.60 21.86
C VAL A 375 13.16 -28.21 20.96
N ILE A 376 12.87 -27.73 19.75
CA ILE A 376 13.89 -27.50 18.71
C ILE A 376 14.47 -26.07 18.79
N PRO A 377 13.67 -24.99 18.76
CA PRO A 377 14.19 -23.64 18.91
C PRO A 377 14.49 -23.31 20.38
N ASP A 378 15.52 -22.50 20.61
CA ASP A 378 15.78 -21.88 21.91
C ASP A 378 14.69 -20.85 22.25
N ASP A 379 14.45 -20.66 23.55
CA ASP A 379 13.44 -19.72 24.05
C ASP A 379 13.73 -18.28 23.61
N GLY A 380 12.73 -17.60 23.04
CA GLY A 380 12.88 -16.25 22.50
C GLY A 380 13.61 -16.19 21.16
N THR A 381 13.57 -17.25 20.35
CA THR A 381 14.15 -17.27 19.00
C THR A 381 13.08 -17.04 17.93
N ASP A 382 13.44 -16.32 16.87
CA ASP A 382 12.56 -16.14 15.70
C ASP A 382 12.43 -17.46 14.93
N VAL A 383 11.21 -17.83 14.57
CA VAL A 383 10.84 -19.01 13.77
C VAL A 383 10.01 -18.59 12.57
N ASP A 384 10.18 -19.27 11.44
CA ASP A 384 9.38 -19.05 10.24
C ASP A 384 8.19 -20.03 10.16
N GLU A 385 7.17 -19.68 9.39
CA GLU A 385 6.04 -20.57 9.12
C GLU A 385 6.54 -21.91 8.56
N GLY A 386 6.08 -23.01 9.17
CA GLY A 386 6.49 -24.37 8.82
C GLY A 386 7.76 -24.86 9.52
N ASP A 387 8.48 -24.00 10.25
CA ASP A 387 9.64 -24.43 11.03
C ASP A 387 9.24 -25.42 12.13
N PRO A 388 10.02 -26.48 12.37
CA PRO A 388 9.70 -27.47 13.39
C PRO A 388 9.97 -26.90 14.79
N LEU A 389 8.94 -26.94 15.65
CA LEU A 389 8.98 -26.43 17.03
C LEU A 389 9.23 -27.55 18.03
N LEU A 390 8.51 -28.67 17.91
CA LEU A 390 8.64 -29.83 18.76
C LEU A 390 8.92 -31.07 17.91
N GLU A 391 9.83 -31.92 18.38
CA GLU A 391 10.02 -33.27 17.86
C GLU A 391 9.40 -34.26 18.83
N PHE A 392 8.64 -35.23 18.32
CA PHE A 392 8.04 -36.30 19.10
C PHE A 392 8.76 -37.64 18.91
N GLU A 393 8.65 -38.51 19.90
CA GLU A 393 9.04 -39.91 19.72
C GLU A 393 8.10 -40.56 18.69
N THR A 394 8.68 -41.23 17.70
CA THR A 394 7.92 -42.09 16.80
C THR A 394 7.38 -43.30 17.58
N PRO A 395 6.10 -43.67 17.40
CA PRO A 395 5.49 -44.79 18.13
C PRO A 395 6.15 -46.14 17.89
#